data_AF-A0A7Y3EWA0-F1
#
_entry.id   AF-A0A7Y3EWA0-F1
#
_cell.length_a   1.000
_cell.length_b   1.000
_cell.length_c   1.000
_cell.angle_alpha   90.00
_cell.angle_beta   90.00
_cell.angle_gamma   90.00
#
_symmetry.space_group_name_H-M   'P 1'
#
loop_
_entity.id
_entity.type
_entity.pdbx_description
1 polymer ?
#
loop_
_entity_poly.entity_id
_entity_poly.type
_entity_poly.pdbx_seq_one_letter_code
_entity_poly.pdbx_strand_id
1 'polypeptide(L)'
;MIYQFHHVHLLCSDLQNSIDFFTENLGAAVVEYKKFGAADGATLDLNGTMINFRVAADNEKVTADTSTPAYGYHHIAVKVEDIDAAHKELSDKGVACIKSPVDAGNNRIAFFKGPDDIVFEVLQPI
;
A
#
# COMPACT_ATOMS: atom_id res chain seq x y z
N MET A 1 -26.87 11.56 6.60
CA MET A 1 -26.22 10.45 5.87
C MET A 1 -24.90 10.14 6.56
N ILE A 2 -24.57 8.87 6.73
CA ILE A 2 -23.29 8.43 7.33
C ILE A 2 -22.47 7.81 6.21
N TYR A 3 -21.24 8.29 6.03
CA TYR A 3 -20.28 7.71 5.10
C TYR A 3 -19.28 6.87 5.89
N GLN A 4 -18.93 5.70 5.36
CA GLN A 4 -17.94 4.79 5.96
C GLN A 4 -16.87 4.49 4.91
N PHE A 5 -15.62 4.37 5.38
CA PHE A 5 -14.55 3.91 4.52
C PHE A 5 -14.78 2.44 4.13
N HIS A 6 -14.86 2.17 2.83
CA HIS A 6 -15.09 0.81 2.34
C HIS A 6 -13.80 0.17 1.81
N HIS A 7 -13.04 0.89 1.00
CA HIS A 7 -11.81 0.39 0.37
C HIS A 7 -10.99 1.54 -0.21
N VAL A 8 -9.74 1.26 -0.54
CA VAL A 8 -8.90 2.11 -1.40
C VAL A 8 -8.68 1.41 -2.74
N HIS A 9 -8.53 2.19 -3.81
CA HIS A 9 -8.25 1.68 -5.14
C HIS A 9 -6.94 2.29 -5.63
N LEU A 10 -5.99 1.43 -5.99
CA LEU A 10 -4.67 1.80 -6.48
C LEU A 10 -4.52 1.33 -7.92
N LEU A 11 -3.97 2.21 -8.76
CA LEU A 11 -3.48 1.80 -10.07
C LEU A 11 -2.07 1.26 -9.90
N CYS A 12 -1.77 0.18 -10.61
CA CYS A 12 -0.44 -0.42 -10.65
C CYS A 12 0.00 -0.63 -12.10
N SER A 13 1.31 -0.51 -12.35
CA SER A 13 1.89 -0.84 -13.67
C SER A 13 2.02 -2.35 -13.88
N ASP A 14 2.19 -3.09 -12.79
CA ASP A 14 2.24 -4.55 -12.76
C ASP A 14 1.35 -5.08 -11.62
N LEU A 15 0.29 -5.79 -12.02
CA LEU A 15 -0.69 -6.34 -11.09
C LEU A 15 -0.10 -7.44 -10.21
N GLN A 16 0.68 -8.37 -10.78
CA GLN A 16 1.21 -9.49 -10.01
C GLN A 16 2.27 -9.00 -9.02
N ASN A 17 3.16 -8.11 -9.45
CA ASN A 17 4.15 -7.51 -8.56
C ASN A 17 3.49 -6.76 -7.37
N SER A 18 2.39 -6.05 -7.63
CA SER A 18 1.62 -5.39 -6.56
C SER A 18 0.97 -6.39 -5.61
N ILE A 19 0.39 -7.47 -6.13
CA ILE A 19 -0.20 -8.55 -5.32
C ILE A 19 0.88 -9.20 -4.45
N ASP A 20 1.98 -9.61 -5.06
CA ASP A 20 3.08 -10.30 -4.37
C ASP A 20 3.65 -9.40 -3.27
N PHE A 21 3.87 -8.11 -3.57
CA PHE A 21 4.34 -7.17 -2.57
C PHE A 21 3.44 -7.11 -1.33
N PHE A 22 2.13 -6.90 -1.52
CA PHE A 22 1.20 -6.75 -0.40
C PHE A 22 0.97 -8.06 0.36
N THR A 23 0.99 -9.20 -0.33
CA THR A 23 0.82 -10.52 0.30
C THR A 23 2.07 -10.95 1.07
N GLU A 24 3.26 -10.83 0.48
CA GLU A 24 4.51 -11.31 1.08
C GLU A 24 5.10 -10.36 2.14
N ASN A 25 4.92 -9.04 1.98
CA ASN A 25 5.52 -8.05 2.89
C ASN A 25 4.55 -7.55 3.95
N LEU A 26 3.26 -7.42 3.62
CA LEU A 26 2.25 -6.85 4.52
C LEU A 26 1.23 -7.89 5.02
N GLY A 27 1.33 -9.14 4.57
CA GLY A 27 0.44 -10.22 5.00
C GLY A 27 -0.99 -10.09 4.48
N ALA A 28 -1.21 -9.35 3.39
CA ALA A 28 -2.52 -9.29 2.76
C ALA A 28 -2.91 -10.66 2.16
N ALA A 29 -4.21 -10.91 2.04
CA ALA A 29 -4.75 -12.10 1.39
C ALA A 29 -5.47 -11.70 0.09
N VAL A 30 -5.27 -12.45 -0.98
CA VAL A 30 -6.05 -12.27 -2.22
C VAL A 30 -7.48 -12.75 -1.98
N VAL A 31 -8.45 -11.87 -2.17
CA VAL A 31 -9.88 -12.18 -2.07
C VAL A 31 -10.40 -12.68 -3.41
N GLU A 32 -10.14 -11.93 -4.48
CA GLU A 32 -10.57 -12.30 -5.82
C GLU A 32 -9.70 -11.62 -6.88
N TYR A 33 -9.49 -12.31 -8.00
CA TYR A 33 -9.04 -11.72 -9.25
C TYR A 33 -10.26 -11.32 -10.06
N LYS A 34 -10.31 -10.09 -10.55
CA LYS A 34 -11.49 -9.54 -11.25
C LYS A 34 -11.10 -8.46 -12.24
N LYS A 35 -12.01 -8.13 -13.14
CA LYS A 35 -11.92 -6.91 -13.94
C LYS A 35 -12.61 -5.73 -13.25
N PHE A 36 -12.01 -4.55 -13.36
CA PHE A 36 -12.62 -3.27 -13.03
C PHE A 36 -12.96 -2.54 -14.33
N GLY A 37 -14.16 -2.81 -14.86
CA GLY A 37 -14.50 -2.45 -16.23
C GLY A 37 -13.77 -3.36 -17.23
N ALA A 38 -12.94 -2.78 -18.11
CA ALA A 38 -12.12 -3.56 -19.05
C ALA A 38 -10.76 -3.97 -18.46
N ALA A 39 -10.27 -3.26 -17.44
CA ALA A 39 -8.95 -3.45 -16.86
C ALA A 39 -8.91 -4.65 -15.91
N ASP A 40 -7.83 -5.43 -15.99
CA ASP A 40 -7.57 -6.51 -15.03
C ASP A 40 -7.16 -5.96 -13.66
N GLY A 41 -7.50 -6.71 -12.62
CA GLY A 41 -7.25 -6.32 -11.25
C GLY A 41 -7.50 -7.43 -10.23
N ALA A 42 -7.35 -7.07 -8.97
CA ALA A 42 -7.61 -7.94 -7.84
C ALA A 42 -8.07 -7.14 -6.61
N THR A 43 -8.84 -7.80 -5.75
CA THR A 43 -9.18 -7.32 -4.41
C THR A 43 -8.32 -8.07 -3.40
N LEU A 44 -7.64 -7.35 -2.51
CA LEU A 44 -6.89 -7.90 -1.39
C LEU A 44 -7.52 -7.46 -0.07
N ASP A 45 -7.48 -8.35 0.91
CA ASP A 45 -7.83 -8.07 2.30
C ASP A 45 -6.55 -7.91 3.12
N LEU A 46 -6.32 -6.71 3.62
CA LEU A 46 -5.27 -6.43 4.60
C LEU A 46 -5.91 -6.28 5.98
N ASN A 47 -6.06 -7.42 6.67
CA ASN A 47 -6.59 -7.51 8.04
C ASN A 47 -7.92 -6.77 8.26
N GLY A 48 -8.87 -6.93 7.35
CA GLY A 48 -10.20 -6.32 7.36
C GLY A 48 -10.31 -5.05 6.51
N THR A 49 -9.22 -4.57 5.90
CA THR A 49 -9.23 -3.42 5.00
C THR A 49 -9.05 -3.85 3.55
N MET A 50 -10.02 -3.53 2.70
CA MET A 50 -10.00 -3.91 1.30
C MET A 50 -9.14 -2.95 0.47
N ILE A 51 -8.23 -3.50 -0.33
CA ILE A 51 -7.39 -2.80 -1.29
C ILE A 51 -7.68 -3.37 -2.68
N ASN A 52 -8.12 -2.53 -3.60
CA ASN A 52 -8.29 -2.90 -5.00
C ASN A 52 -7.06 -2.46 -5.79
N PHE A 53 -6.48 -3.39 -6.53
CA PHE A 53 -5.49 -3.10 -7.56
C PHE A 53 -6.09 -3.28 -8.94
N ARG A 54 -5.75 -2.39 -9.86
CA ARG A 54 -5.98 -2.59 -11.29
C ARG A 54 -4.85 -2.01 -12.12
N VAL A 55 -4.67 -2.58 -13.30
CA VAL A 55 -3.85 -1.96 -14.34
C VAL A 55 -4.62 -0.85 -15.07
N ALA A 56 -3.92 -0.09 -15.90
CA ALA A 56 -4.55 0.82 -16.85
C ALA A 56 -5.43 0.04 -17.84
N ALA A 57 -6.59 0.59 -18.21
CA ALA A 57 -7.34 0.08 -19.36
C ALA A 57 -6.60 0.42 -20.67
N ASP A 58 -6.85 -0.34 -21.75
CA ASP A 58 -6.17 -0.16 -23.04
C ASP A 58 -6.23 1.27 -23.61
N ASN A 59 -7.31 2.02 -23.30
CA ASN A 59 -7.53 3.39 -23.75
C ASN A 59 -7.28 4.45 -22.67
N GLU A 60 -6.72 4.05 -21.53
CA GLU A 60 -6.42 4.93 -20.41
C GLU A 60 -4.94 5.31 -20.41
N LYS A 61 -4.66 6.62 -20.51
CA LYS A 61 -3.30 7.13 -20.34
C LYS A 61 -3.06 7.48 -18.88
N VAL A 62 -2.27 6.67 -18.19
CA VAL A 62 -1.80 6.98 -16.83
C VAL A 62 -0.54 7.84 -16.92
N THR A 63 -0.59 9.06 -16.39
CA THR A 63 0.50 10.05 -16.55
C THR A 63 1.08 10.55 -15.24
N ALA A 64 0.64 10.04 -14.09
CA ALA A 64 1.11 10.51 -12.80
C ALA A 64 2.48 9.90 -12.50
N ASP A 65 3.49 10.76 -12.35
CA ASP A 65 4.76 10.40 -11.72
C ASP A 65 4.51 10.30 -10.21
N THR A 66 4.54 9.08 -9.69
CA THR A 66 4.33 8.80 -8.25
C THR A 66 5.62 8.94 -7.44
N SER A 67 6.76 9.21 -8.09
CA SER A 67 8.06 9.32 -7.41
C SER A 67 8.20 10.61 -6.59
N THR A 68 7.35 11.61 -6.83
CA THR A 68 7.34 12.89 -6.10
C THR A 68 6.00 13.16 -5.41
N PRO A 69 5.99 13.80 -4.22
CA PRO A 69 4.74 14.14 -3.54
C PRO A 69 3.88 15.10 -4.36
N ALA A 70 2.58 14.78 -4.47
CA ALA A 70 1.56 15.61 -5.10
C ALA A 70 0.36 15.82 -4.17
N TYR A 71 -0.42 16.88 -4.40
CA TYR A 71 -1.68 17.08 -3.68
C TYR A 71 -2.68 15.97 -4.05
N GLY A 72 -3.20 15.24 -3.06
CA GLY A 72 -4.11 14.12 -3.26
C GLY A 72 -3.75 12.94 -2.36
N TYR A 73 -3.60 11.75 -2.96
CA TYR A 73 -3.11 10.56 -2.27
C TYR A 73 -1.66 10.77 -1.81
N HIS A 74 -1.35 10.38 -0.57
CA HIS A 74 0.01 10.46 -0.03
C HIS A 74 0.56 9.09 0.39
N HIS A 75 -0.17 8.34 1.23
CA HIS A 75 0.20 6.99 1.67
C HIS A 75 -1.00 6.25 2.25
N ILE A 76 -0.81 4.95 2.53
CA ILE A 76 -1.67 4.14 3.40
C ILE A 76 -0.88 3.83 4.68
N ALA A 77 -1.51 3.92 5.85
CA ALA A 77 -0.88 3.57 7.12
C ALA A 77 -1.32 2.19 7.58
N VAL A 78 -0.35 1.38 8.02
CA VAL A 78 -0.55 0.07 8.66
C VAL A 78 -0.10 0.14 10.11
N LYS A 79 -0.89 -0.44 11.01
CA LYS A 79 -0.59 -0.48 12.43
C LYS A 79 0.13 -1.77 12.79
N VAL A 80 1.22 -1.66 13.56
CA VAL A 80 1.97 -2.81 14.10
C VAL A 80 2.12 -2.67 15.61
N GLU A 81 2.39 -3.80 16.27
CA GLU A 81 2.65 -3.84 17.71
C GLU A 81 4.11 -3.44 18.03
N ASP A 82 5.05 -3.80 17.16
CA ASP A 82 6.48 -3.51 17.29
C ASP A 82 7.04 -2.99 15.95
N ILE A 83 7.32 -1.69 15.90
CA ILE A 83 7.84 -1.02 14.71
C ILE A 83 9.32 -1.34 14.44
N ASP A 84 10.11 -1.67 15.46
CA ASP A 84 11.51 -2.03 15.26
C ASP A 84 11.60 -3.42 14.62
N ALA A 85 10.77 -4.36 15.09
CA ALA A 85 10.63 -5.67 14.47
C ALA A 85 10.12 -5.57 13.03
N ALA A 86 9.06 -4.79 12.79
CA ALA A 86 8.52 -4.57 11.45
C ALA A 86 9.54 -3.90 10.51
N HIS A 87 10.25 -2.88 10.99
CA HIS A 87 11.29 -2.22 10.20
C HIS A 87 12.41 -3.18 9.83
N LYS A 88 12.85 -4.03 10.78
CA LYS A 88 13.86 -5.05 10.50
C LYS A 88 13.37 -6.05 9.46
N GLU A 89 12.17 -6.61 9.62
CA GLU A 89 11.61 -7.59 8.69
C GLU A 89 11.51 -7.03 7.26
N LEU A 90 10.95 -5.83 7.10
CA LEU A 90 10.81 -5.19 5.80
C LEU A 90 12.19 -4.88 5.17
N SER A 91 13.14 -4.44 5.99
CA SER A 91 14.51 -4.16 5.51
C SER A 91 15.22 -5.45 5.07
N ASP A 92 15.07 -6.55 5.81
CA ASP A 92 15.63 -7.86 5.47
C ASP A 92 15.02 -8.42 4.17
N LYS A 93 13.74 -8.13 3.91
CA LYS A 93 13.04 -8.45 2.66
C LYS A 93 13.43 -7.52 1.49
N GLY A 94 14.27 -6.51 1.73
CA GLY A 94 14.73 -5.57 0.71
C GLY A 94 13.72 -4.48 0.35
N VAL A 95 12.69 -4.27 1.16
CA VAL A 95 11.72 -3.19 0.96
C VAL A 95 12.40 -1.85 1.18
N ALA A 96 12.18 -0.90 0.27
CA ALA A 96 12.86 0.38 0.29
C ALA A 96 12.38 1.26 1.45
N CYS A 97 13.22 1.42 2.47
CA CYS A 97 12.97 2.32 3.60
C CYS A 97 13.21 3.78 3.20
N ILE A 98 12.16 4.60 3.29
CA ILE A 98 12.23 6.07 3.11
C ILE A 98 12.69 6.73 4.40
N LYS A 99 12.16 6.26 5.54
CA LYS A 99 12.40 6.85 6.85
C LYS A 99 12.35 5.77 7.94
N SER A 100 13.43 5.63 8.68
CA SER A 100 13.52 4.72 9.83
C SER A 100 12.63 5.17 10.99
N PRO A 101 12.30 4.26 11.92
CA PRO A 101 11.36 4.54 13.02
C PRO A 101 11.75 5.76 13.84
N VAL A 102 10.80 6.67 14.03
CA VAL A 102 10.96 7.89 14.84
C VAL A 102 9.68 8.23 15.58
N ASP A 103 9.80 8.85 16.75
CA ASP A 103 8.66 9.33 17.51
C ASP A 103 8.03 10.55 16.83
N ALA A 104 6.70 10.55 16.74
CA ALA A 104 5.87 11.56 16.10
C ALA A 104 4.56 11.73 16.90
N GLY A 105 4.61 12.57 17.94
CA GLY A 105 3.48 12.77 18.85
C GLY A 105 3.25 11.52 19.71
N ASN A 106 2.05 10.95 19.65
CA ASN A 106 1.68 9.74 20.41
C ASN A 106 1.91 8.45 19.59
N ASN A 107 2.73 8.50 18.56
CA ASN A 107 3.02 7.35 17.70
C ASN A 107 4.51 7.29 17.40
N ARG A 108 4.99 6.11 17.08
CA ARG A 108 6.25 5.86 16.39
C ARG A 108 5.93 5.50 14.95
N ILE A 109 6.64 6.11 14.00
CA ILE A 109 6.32 5.99 12.58
C ILE A 109 7.57 5.72 11.74
N ALA A 110 7.41 4.95 10.67
CA ALA A 110 8.41 4.68 9.65
C ALA A 110 7.73 4.69 8.27
N PHE A 111 8.48 5.00 7.21
CA PHE A 111 7.93 5.05 5.86
C PHE A 111 8.73 4.16 4.91
N PHE A 112 8.01 3.46 4.04
CA PHE A 112 8.56 2.54 3.04
C PHE A 112 7.90 2.76 1.68
N LYS A 113 8.56 2.32 0.61
CA LYS A 113 8.01 2.26 -0.74
C LYS A 113 7.81 0.82 -1.21
N GLY A 114 6.63 0.57 -1.76
CA GLY A 114 6.33 -0.62 -2.55
C GLY A 114 6.44 -0.36 -4.07
N PRO A 115 5.86 -1.26 -4.89
CA PRO A 115 5.71 -1.09 -6.33
C PRO A 115 5.09 0.26 -6.69
N ASP A 116 5.44 0.79 -7.86
CA ASP A 116 4.91 2.06 -8.37
C ASP A 116 5.08 3.26 -7.41
N ASP A 117 6.14 3.23 -6.59
CA ASP A 117 6.42 4.21 -5.53
C ASP A 117 5.28 4.36 -4.50
N ILE A 118 4.41 3.35 -4.36
CA ILE A 118 3.34 3.36 -3.35
C ILE A 118 3.96 3.50 -1.97
N VAL A 119 3.70 4.64 -1.32
CA VAL A 119 4.20 4.92 0.02
C VAL A 119 3.24 4.30 1.04
N PHE A 120 3.81 3.61 2.03
CA PHE A 120 3.07 3.21 3.21
C PHE A 120 3.80 3.58 4.50
N GLU A 121 3.01 3.90 5.51
CA GLU A 121 3.45 4.23 6.86
C GLU A 121 3.30 3.00 7.74
N VAL A 122 4.36 2.61 8.44
CA VAL A 122 4.28 1.65 9.54
C VAL A 122 4.17 2.45 10.82
N LEU A 123 3.11 2.24 11.57
CA LEU A 123 2.77 3.02 12.75
C LEU A 123 2.60 2.12 13.98
N GLN A 124 3.24 2.50 15.08
CA GLN A 124 3.03 1.93 16.41
C GLN A 124 2.56 3.03 17.37
N PRO A 125 1.36 2.95 17.96
CA PRO A 125 0.94 3.89 18.99
C PRO A 125 1.82 3.77 20.26
N ILE A 126 2.10 4.90 20.91
CA ILE A 126 2.88 5.01 22.16
C ILE A 126 1.97 5.51 23.28
#